data_AF-A0A6L6QS44-F1
#
_entry.id   AF-A0A6L6QS44-F1
#
_cell.length_a   1.000
_cell.length_b   1.000
_cell.length_c   1.000
_cell.angle_alpha   90.00
_cell.angle_beta   90.00
_cell.angle_gamma   90.00
#
_symmetry.space_group_name_H-M   'P 1'
#
loop_
_entity.id
_entity.type
_entity.pdbx_description
1 polymer ?
#
loop_
_entity_poly.entity_id
_entity_poly.type
_entity_poly.pdbx_seq_one_letter_code
_entity_poly.pdbx_strand_id
1 'polypeptide(L)'
;MKFDIEKPEIVRFLGALERCGEVVSNFMKFSPTVIPSQEFASPAPLLDLLRHPEFVECASELGEIDFKSIQYSTLNRLEFEGSLVSVLVEGGCFRNSIPEDEARRLAGDALDAAFPKPFDDLLVFRLDDPSWCQFTDIAMVSHSYFVWQGARGLWWLLSVADTD
;
A
#
# COMPACT_ATOMS: atom_id res chain seq x y z
N MET A 1 0.75 -12.63 -11.04
CA MET A 1 -0.41 -13.34 -10.42
C MET A 1 -0.82 -12.63 -9.12
N LYS A 2 -2.11 -12.28 -9.01
CA LYS A 2 -2.79 -11.73 -7.81
C LYS A 2 -3.18 -12.85 -6.85
N PHE A 3 -3.13 -12.58 -5.55
CA PHE A 3 -3.50 -13.52 -4.50
C PHE A 3 -4.46 -12.87 -3.52
N ASP A 4 -5.47 -13.63 -3.10
CA ASP A 4 -6.31 -13.26 -1.97
C ASP A 4 -5.67 -13.75 -0.68
N ILE A 5 -5.45 -12.85 0.27
CA ILE A 5 -4.97 -13.19 1.61
C ILE A 5 -6.14 -13.05 2.58
N GLU A 6 -6.88 -14.14 2.77
CA GLU A 6 -8.04 -14.21 3.66
C GLU A 6 -7.64 -14.44 5.13
N LYS A 7 -6.75 -13.58 5.65
CA LYS A 7 -6.41 -13.61 7.08
C LYS A 7 -7.34 -12.69 7.86
N PRO A 8 -7.94 -13.14 8.99
CA PRO A 8 -8.86 -12.32 9.77
C PRO A 8 -8.31 -10.97 10.19
N GLU A 9 -7.01 -10.89 10.48
CA GLU A 9 -6.31 -9.67 10.87
C GLU A 9 -6.28 -8.64 9.72
N ILE A 10 -5.97 -9.12 8.51
CA ILE A 10 -5.94 -8.29 7.31
C ILE A 10 -7.35 -7.83 6.94
N VAL A 11 -8.34 -8.73 6.98
CA VAL A 11 -9.75 -8.38 6.69
C VAL A 11 -10.26 -7.32 7.66
N ARG A 12 -9.99 -7.45 8.96
CA ARG A 12 -10.37 -6.45 9.97
C ARG A 12 -9.68 -5.11 9.75
N PHE A 13 -8.41 -5.14 9.38
CA PHE A 13 -7.63 -3.94 9.10
C PHE A 13 -8.14 -3.21 7.85
N LEU A 14 -8.36 -3.93 6.74
CA LEU A 14 -8.92 -3.37 5.51
C LEU A 14 -10.32 -2.79 5.76
N GLY A 15 -11.19 -3.51 6.49
CA GLY A 15 -12.50 -3.00 6.86
C GLY A 15 -12.46 -1.76 7.78
N ALA A 16 -11.37 -1.55 8.52
CA ALA A 16 -11.16 -0.30 9.25
C ALA A 16 -10.74 0.84 8.31
N LEU A 17 -9.86 0.57 7.34
CA LEU A 17 -9.46 1.54 6.31
C LEU A 17 -10.62 1.93 5.39
N GLU A 18 -11.54 1.01 5.09
CA GLU A 18 -12.76 1.28 4.31
C GLU A 18 -13.67 2.33 4.97
N ARG A 19 -13.50 2.57 6.28
CA ARG A 19 -14.20 3.66 6.98
C ARG A 19 -13.51 5.01 6.81
N CYS A 20 -12.27 5.01 6.33
CA CYS A 20 -11.45 6.20 6.07
C CYS A 20 -11.51 6.65 4.60
N GLY A 21 -11.89 5.76 3.67
CA GLY A 21 -12.01 6.03 2.25
C GLY A 21 -12.21 4.73 1.47
N GLU A 22 -12.31 4.81 0.14
CA GLU A 22 -12.26 3.63 -0.71
C GLU A 22 -10.87 2.97 -0.63
N VAL A 23 -10.81 1.64 -0.66
CA VAL A 23 -9.56 0.89 -0.47
C VAL A 23 -9.31 -0.04 -1.65
N VAL A 24 -8.09 0.03 -2.18
CA VAL A 24 -7.53 -0.96 -3.12
C VAL A 24 -6.38 -1.68 -2.42
N SER A 25 -6.47 -3.01 -2.28
CA SER A 25 -5.45 -3.83 -1.63
C SER A 25 -5.17 -5.11 -2.41
N ASN A 26 -3.99 -5.20 -3.03
CA ASN A 26 -3.63 -6.30 -3.91
C ASN A 26 -2.28 -6.93 -3.51
N PHE A 27 -2.27 -8.22 -3.20
CA PHE A 27 -1.04 -9.01 -3.04
C PHE A 27 -0.65 -9.67 -4.37
N MET A 28 0.60 -9.51 -4.79
CA MET A 28 1.04 -9.89 -6.13
C MET A 28 2.42 -10.55 -6.12
N LYS A 29 2.59 -11.56 -6.98
CA LYS A 29 3.90 -12.11 -7.35
C LYS A 29 4.01 -12.19 -8.86
N PHE A 30 5.18 -11.87 -9.39
CA PHE A 30 5.45 -11.81 -10.82
C PHE A 30 6.41 -12.92 -11.25
N SER A 31 6.34 -13.33 -12.51
CA SER A 31 7.25 -14.32 -13.09
C SER A 31 7.76 -13.83 -14.46
N PRO A 32 8.99 -13.30 -14.56
CA PRO A 32 10.03 -13.25 -13.52
C PRO A 32 9.69 -12.28 -12.39
N THR A 33 10.28 -12.51 -11.21
CA THR A 33 10.10 -11.61 -10.05
C THR A 33 10.58 -10.21 -10.39
N VAL A 34 9.71 -9.21 -10.25
CA VAL A 34 10.10 -7.80 -10.30
C VAL A 34 10.76 -7.44 -8.97
N ILE A 35 12.05 -7.14 -9.03
CA ILE A 35 12.86 -6.73 -7.87
C ILE A 35 13.06 -5.22 -7.98
N PRO A 36 12.73 -4.43 -6.95
CA PRO A 36 13.01 -3.01 -6.96
C PRO A 36 14.52 -2.78 -7.06
N SER A 37 14.96 -1.95 -8.01
CA SER A 37 16.38 -1.61 -8.12
C SER A 37 16.85 -0.89 -6.85
N GLN A 38 18.10 -1.14 -6.43
CA GLN A 38 18.65 -0.54 -5.20
C GLN A 38 19.11 0.91 -5.38
N GLU A 39 18.77 1.55 -6.51
CA GLU A 39 19.11 2.95 -6.75
C GLU A 39 18.10 3.86 -6.03
N PHE A 40 18.33 4.04 -4.72
CA PHE A 40 17.49 4.86 -3.83
C PHE A 40 17.39 6.35 -4.22
N ALA A 41 18.12 6.80 -5.25
CA ALA A 41 18.15 8.17 -5.76
C ALA A 41 17.34 8.38 -7.06
N SER A 42 16.65 7.35 -7.56
CA SER A 42 15.86 7.38 -8.79
C SER A 42 14.45 6.84 -8.53
N PRO A 43 13.39 7.33 -9.21
CA PRO A 43 12.06 6.72 -9.18
C PRO A 43 11.99 5.37 -9.92
N ALA A 44 13.09 4.97 -10.59
CA ALA A 44 13.19 3.72 -11.35
C ALA A 44 12.68 2.45 -10.63
N PRO A 45 12.96 2.21 -9.33
CA PRO A 45 12.57 0.98 -8.64
C PRO A 45 11.07 0.69 -8.69
N LEU A 46 10.23 1.71 -8.54
CA LEU A 46 8.77 1.56 -8.59
C LEU A 46 8.23 1.61 -10.02
N LEU A 47 8.83 2.41 -10.89
CA LEU A 47 8.40 2.51 -12.29
C LEU A 47 8.48 1.17 -13.04
N ASP A 48 9.46 0.33 -12.72
CA ASP A 48 9.58 -1.01 -13.31
C ASP A 48 8.38 -1.90 -12.94
N LEU A 49 7.89 -1.81 -11.70
CA LEU A 49 6.67 -2.49 -11.26
C LEU A 49 5.44 -1.92 -11.97
N LEU A 50 5.25 -0.60 -11.94
CA LEU A 50 4.05 0.05 -12.49
C LEU A 50 3.89 -0.17 -14.00
N ARG A 51 5.01 -0.36 -14.72
CA ARG A 51 5.02 -0.67 -16.16
C ARG A 51 4.92 -2.16 -16.45
N HIS A 52 4.98 -3.01 -15.43
CA HIS A 52 4.90 -4.45 -15.63
C HIS A 52 3.49 -4.84 -16.10
N PRO A 53 3.31 -5.55 -17.22
CA PRO A 53 1.97 -5.84 -17.76
C PRO A 53 1.06 -6.57 -16.78
N GLU A 54 1.60 -7.55 -16.04
CA GLU A 54 0.82 -8.26 -15.01
C GLU A 54 0.37 -7.34 -13.87
N PHE A 55 1.13 -6.29 -13.56
CA PHE A 55 0.74 -5.34 -12.52
C PHE A 55 -0.48 -4.53 -13.00
N VAL A 56 -0.43 -4.02 -14.22
CA VAL A 56 -1.54 -3.25 -14.83
C VAL A 56 -2.81 -4.10 -14.90
N GLU A 57 -2.69 -5.39 -15.19
CA GLU A 57 -3.82 -6.31 -15.17
C GLU A 57 -4.33 -6.58 -13.75
N CYS A 58 -3.43 -6.85 -12.79
CA CYS A 58 -3.82 -7.21 -11.42
C CYS A 58 -4.35 -6.02 -10.60
N ALA A 59 -4.01 -4.79 -10.99
CA ALA A 59 -4.39 -3.56 -10.31
C ALA A 59 -5.26 -2.66 -11.20
N SER A 60 -6.10 -3.26 -12.04
CA SER A 60 -6.99 -2.52 -12.95
C SER A 60 -7.95 -1.57 -12.22
N GLU A 61 -8.21 -1.81 -10.92
CA GLU A 61 -9.03 -0.93 -10.09
C GLU A 61 -8.45 0.49 -9.95
N LEU A 62 -7.15 0.67 -10.16
CA LEU A 62 -6.49 1.97 -10.11
C LEU A 62 -6.79 2.87 -11.31
N GLY A 63 -7.27 2.29 -12.42
CA GLY A 63 -7.43 2.97 -13.70
C GLY A 63 -6.09 3.38 -14.34
N GLU A 64 -6.09 4.47 -15.10
CA GLU A 64 -4.89 5.00 -15.76
C GLU A 64 -3.87 5.52 -14.73
N ILE A 65 -2.59 5.19 -14.93
CA ILE A 65 -1.46 5.59 -14.07
C ILE A 65 -0.72 6.76 -14.73
N ASP A 66 -0.55 7.87 -14.01
CA ASP A 66 0.32 8.96 -14.44
C ASP A 66 1.77 8.70 -14.04
N PHE A 67 2.54 8.15 -14.98
CA PHE A 67 3.95 7.86 -14.75
C PHE A 67 4.84 9.10 -14.54
N LYS A 68 4.36 10.31 -14.86
CA LYS A 68 5.14 11.55 -14.71
C LYS A 68 5.06 12.13 -13.31
N SER A 69 4.00 11.82 -12.56
CA SER A 69 3.77 12.29 -11.19
C SER A 69 4.26 11.32 -10.11
N ILE A 70 4.89 10.20 -10.48
CA ILE A 70 5.41 9.22 -9.52
C ILE A 70 6.55 9.82 -8.69
N GLN A 71 6.20 10.28 -7.49
CA GLN A 71 7.09 10.68 -6.42
C GLN A 71 6.80 9.84 -5.20
N TYR A 72 7.85 9.36 -4.53
CA TYR A 72 7.70 8.53 -3.36
C TYR A 72 8.79 8.76 -2.32
N SER A 73 8.44 8.45 -1.09
CA SER A 73 9.34 8.29 0.04
C SER A 73 9.49 6.80 0.36
N THR A 74 10.66 6.41 0.87
CA THR A 74 10.87 5.03 1.34
C THR A 74 10.68 4.96 2.84
N LEU A 75 9.97 3.93 3.31
CA LEU A 75 9.72 3.67 4.72
C LEU A 75 10.28 2.30 5.09
N ASN A 76 10.86 2.19 6.28
CA ASN A 76 11.10 0.90 6.92
C ASN A 76 9.80 0.35 7.53
N ARG A 77 9.84 -0.88 8.09
CA ARG A 77 8.64 -1.52 8.68
C ARG A 77 7.95 -0.68 9.75
N LEU A 78 8.71 -0.09 10.68
CA LEU A 78 8.16 0.69 11.80
C LEU A 78 7.59 2.03 11.32
N GLU A 79 8.26 2.68 10.37
CA GLU A 79 7.76 3.91 9.74
C GLU A 79 6.48 3.64 8.95
N PHE A 80 6.41 2.49 8.25
CA PHE A 80 5.21 2.06 7.55
C PHE A 80 4.06 1.78 8.52
N GLU A 81 4.29 1.01 9.59
CA GLU A 81 3.31 0.78 10.64
C GLU A 81 2.79 2.09 11.22
N GLY A 82 3.69 3.00 11.59
CA GLY A 82 3.33 4.34 12.08
C GLY A 82 2.48 5.13 11.07
N SER A 83 2.80 5.04 9.78
CA SER A 83 2.01 5.68 8.74
C SER A 83 0.60 5.09 8.62
N LEU A 84 0.43 3.76 8.72
CA LEU A 84 -0.88 3.11 8.72
C LEU A 84 -1.72 3.51 9.95
N VAL A 85 -1.06 3.60 11.12
CA VAL A 85 -1.69 4.09 12.35
C VAL A 85 -2.19 5.52 12.17
N SER A 86 -1.39 6.40 11.57
CA SER A 86 -1.82 7.78 11.27
C SER A 86 -3.07 7.82 10.39
N VAL A 87 -3.13 7.04 9.31
CA VAL A 87 -4.34 6.98 8.44
C VAL A 87 -5.58 6.58 9.25
N LEU A 88 -5.47 5.57 10.10
CA LEU A 88 -6.58 5.09 10.91
C LEU A 88 -7.01 6.08 12.02
N VAL A 89 -6.06 6.80 12.61
CA VAL A 89 -6.33 7.78 13.68
C VAL A 89 -6.87 9.09 13.12
N GLU A 90 -6.36 9.55 11.98
CA GLU A 90 -6.82 10.77 11.33
C GLU A 90 -8.20 10.54 10.67
N GLY A 91 -8.39 9.36 10.08
CA GLY A 91 -9.59 8.99 9.34
C GLY A 91 -9.75 9.79 8.04
N GLY A 92 -10.90 9.65 7.39
CA GLY A 92 -11.28 10.48 6.23
C GLY A 92 -11.99 11.79 6.61
N CYS A 93 -12.46 12.51 5.61
CA CYS A 93 -13.17 13.78 5.64
C CYS A 93 -14.34 13.81 6.64
N PHE A 94 -15.07 12.70 6.78
CA PHE A 94 -16.19 12.57 7.72
C PHE A 94 -15.82 12.00 9.10
N ARG A 95 -14.52 11.88 9.40
CA ARG A 95 -13.92 11.44 10.67
C ARG A 95 -14.54 10.18 11.29
N ASN A 96 -14.05 9.03 10.84
CA ASN A 96 -14.19 7.74 11.53
C ASN A 96 -12.90 7.35 12.25
N SER A 97 -12.35 8.26 13.05
CA SER A 97 -11.12 8.00 13.79
C SER A 97 -11.32 6.86 14.80
N ILE A 98 -10.33 5.97 14.87
CA ILE A 98 -10.27 4.95 15.92
C ILE A 98 -9.24 5.34 16.98
N PRO A 99 -9.40 4.87 18.24
CA PRO A 99 -8.41 5.13 19.28
C PRO A 99 -7.01 4.66 18.87
N GLU A 100 -5.98 5.45 19.21
CA GLU A 100 -4.59 5.19 18.81
C GLU A 100 -4.09 3.80 19.19
N ASP A 101 -4.44 3.31 20.38
CA ASP A 101 -4.07 1.97 20.83
C ASP A 101 -4.74 0.87 20.00
N GLU A 102 -5.98 1.09 19.55
CA GLU A 102 -6.67 0.18 18.65
C GLU A 102 -6.08 0.23 17.24
N ALA A 103 -5.73 1.41 16.75
CA ALA A 103 -5.05 1.59 15.46
C ALA A 103 -3.70 0.86 15.43
N ARG A 104 -2.88 1.04 16.47
CA ARG A 104 -1.60 0.31 16.62
C ARG A 104 -1.80 -1.19 16.57
N ARG A 105 -2.78 -1.69 17.33
CA ARG A 105 -3.08 -3.13 17.37
C ARG A 105 -3.51 -3.64 15.99
N LEU A 106 -4.42 -2.95 15.30
CA LEU A 106 -4.91 -3.36 13.98
C LEU A 106 -3.79 -3.36 12.92
N ALA A 107 -2.99 -2.30 12.88
CA ALA A 107 -1.87 -2.19 11.94
C ALA A 107 -0.81 -3.27 12.23
N GLY A 108 -0.39 -3.43 13.49
CA GLY A 108 0.57 -4.45 13.90
C GLY A 108 0.10 -5.87 13.59
N ASP A 109 -1.14 -6.22 13.99
CA ASP A 109 -1.74 -7.53 13.74
C ASP A 109 -1.78 -7.85 12.23
N ALA A 110 -2.17 -6.87 11.40
CA ALA A 110 -2.22 -7.04 9.95
C ALA A 110 -0.83 -7.20 9.32
N LEU A 111 0.16 -6.43 9.76
CA LEU A 111 1.54 -6.54 9.25
C LEU A 111 2.21 -7.84 9.68
N ASP A 112 1.97 -8.33 10.89
CA ASP A 112 2.46 -9.62 11.35
C ASP A 112 1.78 -10.78 10.62
N ALA A 113 0.48 -10.63 10.32
CA ALA A 113 -0.26 -11.59 9.51
C ALA A 113 0.23 -11.60 8.05
N ALA A 114 0.40 -10.44 7.41
CA ALA A 114 0.86 -10.34 6.02
C ALA A 114 2.34 -10.76 5.87
N PHE A 115 3.18 -10.33 6.82
CA PHE A 115 4.64 -10.49 6.77
C PHE A 115 5.18 -11.03 8.10
N PRO A 116 5.00 -12.33 8.37
CA PRO A 116 5.42 -12.94 9.62
C PRO A 116 6.94 -13.10 9.70
N LYS A 117 7.49 -12.97 10.91
CA LYS A 117 8.89 -13.33 11.21
C LYS A 117 9.22 -14.76 10.78
N PRO A 118 10.45 -15.02 10.29
CA PRO A 118 11.58 -14.10 10.12
C PRO A 118 11.57 -13.35 8.77
N PHE A 119 10.42 -13.26 8.09
CA PHE A 119 10.29 -12.66 6.76
C PHE A 119 9.66 -11.26 6.83
N ASP A 120 9.87 -10.53 7.92
CA ASP A 120 9.26 -9.24 8.20
C ASP A 120 10.06 -8.04 7.69
N ASP A 121 11.18 -8.28 6.99
CA ASP A 121 11.95 -7.26 6.28
C ASP A 121 11.18 -6.77 5.05
N LEU A 122 10.83 -5.48 5.06
CA LEU A 122 10.04 -4.82 4.03
C LEU A 122 10.79 -3.62 3.47
N LEU A 123 10.66 -3.43 2.16
CA LEU A 123 10.93 -2.15 1.50
C LEU A 123 9.59 -1.55 1.11
N VAL A 124 9.27 -0.37 1.63
CA VAL A 124 7.99 0.28 1.40
C VAL A 124 8.20 1.57 0.63
N PHE A 125 7.46 1.74 -0.46
CA PHE A 125 7.37 2.98 -1.23
C PHE A 125 6.02 3.63 -0.93
N ARG A 126 6.03 4.75 -0.21
CA ARG A 126 4.85 5.58 0.00
C ARG A 126 4.81 6.64 -1.08
N LEU A 127 3.72 6.71 -1.85
CA LEU A 127 3.57 7.80 -2.81
C LEU A 127 3.28 9.11 -2.10
N ASP A 128 4.01 10.14 -2.51
CA ASP A 128 3.90 11.48 -1.93
C ASP A 128 2.94 12.37 -2.74
N ASP A 129 2.70 12.05 -4.01
CA ASP A 129 1.69 12.70 -4.84
C ASP A 129 0.37 11.90 -4.79
N PRO A 130 -0.73 12.51 -4.33
CA PRO A 130 -2.04 11.86 -4.31
C PRO A 130 -2.62 11.63 -5.71
N SER A 131 -2.16 12.31 -6.77
CA SER A 131 -2.76 12.28 -8.12
C SER A 131 -1.99 11.37 -9.10
N TRP A 132 -1.53 10.22 -8.62
CA TRP A 132 -0.67 9.32 -9.40
C TRP A 132 -1.44 8.34 -10.29
N CYS A 133 -2.75 8.16 -10.05
CA CYS A 133 -3.63 7.32 -10.87
C CYS A 133 -5.08 7.81 -10.81
N GLN A 134 -5.92 7.36 -11.74
CA GLN A 134 -7.35 7.73 -11.80
C GLN A 134 -8.12 7.48 -10.50
N PHE A 135 -7.83 6.39 -9.79
CA PHE A 135 -8.48 6.06 -8.52
C PHE A 135 -8.25 7.15 -7.45
N THR A 136 -7.07 7.76 -7.43
CA THR A 136 -6.70 8.76 -6.42
C THR A 136 -6.79 10.20 -6.92
N ASP A 137 -6.92 10.43 -8.23
CA ASP A 137 -6.94 11.76 -8.87
C ASP A 137 -8.10 12.65 -8.40
N ILE A 138 -9.23 12.04 -8.06
CA ILE A 138 -10.42 12.76 -7.56
C ILE A 138 -10.51 12.80 -6.02
N ALA A 139 -9.54 12.21 -5.32
CA ALA A 139 -9.55 12.12 -3.86
C ALA A 139 -9.11 13.45 -3.21
N MET A 140 -9.80 13.87 -2.14
CA MET A 140 -9.35 14.99 -1.32
C MET A 140 -8.10 14.63 -0.52
N VAL A 141 -8.04 13.39 -0.04
CA VAL A 141 -6.89 12.81 0.65
C VAL A 141 -6.69 11.39 0.13
N SER A 142 -5.44 11.02 -0.16
CA SER A 142 -5.10 9.64 -0.49
C SER A 142 -3.77 9.22 0.11
N HIS A 143 -3.68 7.92 0.40
CA HIS A 143 -2.49 7.29 0.95
C HIS A 143 -2.21 6.01 0.18
N SER A 144 -1.09 5.96 -0.54
CA SER A 144 -0.74 4.82 -1.40
C SER A 144 0.63 4.27 -1.04
N TYR A 145 0.70 2.95 -0.92
CA TYR A 145 1.87 2.20 -0.49
C TYR A 145 2.11 1.01 -1.42
N PHE A 146 3.36 0.82 -1.78
CA PHE A 146 3.85 -0.38 -2.43
C PHE A 146 4.88 -1.03 -1.51
N VAL A 147 4.55 -2.22 -1.03
CA VAL A 147 5.35 -2.94 -0.05
C VAL A 147 5.97 -4.15 -0.73
N TRP A 148 7.29 -4.26 -0.69
CA TRP A 148 8.02 -5.40 -1.21
C TRP A 148 8.65 -6.22 -0.07
N GLN A 149 8.34 -7.52 -0.07
CA GLN A 149 8.96 -8.51 0.82
C GLN A 149 9.94 -9.37 0.01
N GLY A 150 11.23 -9.05 0.12
CA GLY A 150 12.28 -9.67 -0.69
C GLY A 150 12.39 -11.19 -0.53
N ALA A 151 12.23 -11.71 0.69
CA ALA A 151 12.37 -13.14 0.98
C ALA A 151 11.37 -14.04 0.22
N ARG A 152 10.24 -13.48 -0.24
CA ARG A 152 9.19 -14.23 -0.96
C ARG A 152 8.89 -13.68 -2.35
N GLY A 153 9.58 -12.62 -2.77
CA GLY A 153 9.27 -11.88 -4.00
C GLY A 153 7.81 -11.40 -4.04
N LEU A 154 7.26 -11.03 -2.88
CA LEU A 154 5.86 -10.64 -2.73
C LEU A 154 5.75 -9.12 -2.73
N TRP A 155 4.83 -8.61 -3.54
CA TRP A 155 4.39 -7.22 -3.52
C TRP A 155 3.02 -7.11 -2.86
N TRP A 156 2.80 -6.02 -2.13
CA TRP A 156 1.50 -5.60 -1.66
C TRP A 156 1.28 -4.14 -2.04
N LEU A 157 0.29 -3.90 -2.89
CA LEU A 157 -0.26 -2.58 -3.15
C LEU A 157 -1.37 -2.34 -2.13
N LEU A 158 -1.30 -1.20 -1.43
CA LEU A 158 -2.36 -0.70 -0.57
C LEU A 158 -2.58 0.77 -0.90
N SER A 159 -3.79 1.13 -1.32
CA SER A 159 -4.18 2.51 -1.57
C SER A 159 -5.51 2.79 -0.87
N VAL A 160 -5.59 3.94 -0.20
CA VAL A 160 -6.80 4.47 0.42
C VAL A 160 -7.06 5.82 -0.22
N ALA A 161 -8.24 6.02 -0.78
CA ALA A 161 -8.66 7.25 -1.45
C ALA A 161 -9.97 7.74 -0.86
N ASP A 162 -9.96 8.96 -0.34
CA ASP A 162 -11.13 9.59 0.27
C ASP A 162 -11.65 10.69 -0.66
N THR A 163 -12.77 10.41 -1.33
CA THR A 163 -13.32 11.24 -2.41
C THR A 163 -14.39 12.23 -1.95
N ASP A 164 -14.92 12.08 -0.73
CA ASP A 164 -16.14 12.76 -0.29
C ASP A 164 -15.88 13.87 0.73
#